data_AF-A0A3D5YPJ1-F1
#
_entry.id   AF-A0A3D5YPJ1-F1
#
_cell.length_a   1.000
_cell.length_b   1.000
_cell.length_c   1.000
_cell.angle_alpha   90.00
_cell.angle_beta   90.00
_cell.angle_gamma   90.00
#
_symmetry.space_group_name_H-M   'P 1'
#
loop_
_entity.id
_entity.type
_entity.pdbx_description
1 polymer ?
#
loop_
_entity_poly.entity_id
_entity_poly.type
_entity_poly.pdbx_seq_one_letter_code
_entity_poly.pdbx_strand_id
1 'polypeptide(L)'
;ICDLADKYNALVMVDDSHATGFTGKHGRGTPEYCGVEGRIDVMTSTLGKALGGASGGYISAKKNIVDLLRNRARTYLFSNALAPVITAATITVLEKVKAADDLREQLERNKRQFRDGMTKAGFDLVPGEHPIIPVMLYDEKLAVDVAQKLLEHGIYVIPFSFPVVPKGKARIRTQISAKHTPEQIDQAIAAFTTVGKELNIIK
;
A
#
# COMPACT_ATOMS: atom_id res chain seq x y z
N ILE A 1 -5.84 -19.88 2.31
CA ILE A 1 -5.69 -20.03 0.84
C ILE A 1 -4.71 -21.14 0.52
N CYS A 2 -3.45 -21.06 0.95
CA CYS A 2 -2.45 -22.09 0.70
C CYS A 2 -2.91 -23.51 1.11
N ASP A 3 -3.54 -23.68 2.28
CA ASP A 3 -4.00 -25.00 2.73
C ASP A 3 -5.08 -25.60 1.81
N LEU A 4 -5.94 -24.76 1.22
CA LEU A 4 -6.91 -25.20 0.23
C LEU A 4 -6.22 -25.51 -1.10
N ALA A 5 -5.22 -24.72 -1.49
CA ALA A 5 -4.46 -24.97 -2.71
C ALA A 5 -3.74 -26.33 -2.65
N ASP A 6 -3.13 -26.67 -1.51
CA ASP A 6 -2.53 -27.99 -1.29
C ASP A 6 -3.58 -29.11 -1.36
N LYS A 7 -4.74 -28.91 -0.70
CA LYS A 7 -5.84 -29.89 -0.71
C LYS A 7 -6.41 -30.16 -2.10
N TYR A 8 -6.52 -29.11 -2.93
CA TYR A 8 -7.17 -29.17 -4.24
C TYR A 8 -6.18 -29.18 -5.42
N ASN A 9 -4.87 -29.30 -5.14
CA ASN A 9 -3.80 -29.27 -6.13
C ASN A 9 -3.89 -28.04 -7.07
N ALA A 10 -4.07 -26.87 -6.47
CA ALA A 10 -4.15 -25.60 -7.18
C ALA A 10 -2.86 -24.78 -7.01
N LEU A 11 -2.53 -23.97 -8.02
CA LEU A 11 -1.42 -23.01 -7.91
C LEU A 11 -1.87 -21.77 -7.13
N VAL A 12 -0.95 -21.20 -6.35
CA VAL A 12 -1.19 -19.95 -5.63
C VAL A 12 -0.43 -18.80 -6.29
N MET A 13 -1.18 -17.76 -6.67
CA MET A 13 -0.64 -16.50 -7.14
C MET A 13 -0.95 -15.37 -6.15
N VAL A 14 0.04 -14.54 -5.83
CA VAL A 14 -0.11 -13.37 -4.95
C VAL A 14 0.35 -12.10 -5.68
N ASP A 15 -0.51 -11.08 -5.71
CA ASP A 15 -0.10 -9.71 -6.02
C ASP A 15 0.26 -8.99 -4.72
N ASP A 16 1.55 -8.70 -4.55
CA ASP A 16 2.14 -8.13 -3.35
C ASP A 16 2.49 -6.65 -3.52
N SER A 17 1.90 -5.98 -4.53
CA SER A 17 2.22 -4.59 -4.87
C SER A 17 2.11 -3.60 -3.71
N HIS A 18 1.24 -3.86 -2.74
CA HIS A 18 1.05 -3.02 -1.55
C HIS A 18 1.67 -3.62 -0.29
N ALA A 19 2.60 -4.55 -0.39
CA ALA A 19 3.21 -5.18 0.78
C ALA A 19 4.73 -5.36 0.64
N THR A 20 5.23 -5.58 -0.58
CA THR A 20 6.65 -5.76 -0.85
C THR A 20 7.47 -4.60 -0.30
N GLY A 21 8.46 -4.92 0.52
CA GLY A 21 9.45 -4.00 1.10
C GLY A 21 9.16 -3.55 2.52
N PHE A 22 7.93 -3.73 3.03
CA PHE A 22 7.56 -3.25 4.38
C PHE A 22 6.59 -4.15 5.14
N THR A 23 5.99 -5.14 4.50
CA THR A 23 5.15 -6.15 5.17
C THR A 23 5.96 -7.40 5.47
N GLY A 24 5.70 -8.03 6.62
CA GLY A 24 6.54 -9.10 7.15
C GLY A 24 7.74 -8.53 7.92
N LYS A 25 8.35 -9.37 8.77
CA LYS A 25 9.43 -8.95 9.68
C LYS A 25 10.61 -8.33 8.93
N HIS A 26 10.98 -8.90 7.79
CA HIS A 26 12.11 -8.43 6.97
C HIS A 26 11.64 -7.72 5.69
N GLY A 27 10.35 -7.36 5.60
CA GLY A 27 9.80 -6.65 4.44
C GLY A 27 9.67 -7.52 3.18
N ARG A 28 9.63 -8.85 3.28
CA ARG A 28 9.53 -9.75 2.11
C ARG A 28 8.11 -9.85 1.55
N GLY A 29 7.14 -9.23 2.22
CA GLY A 29 5.77 -9.13 1.74
C GLY A 29 4.78 -10.00 2.50
N THR A 30 3.59 -10.12 1.92
CA THR A 30 2.47 -10.90 2.49
C THR A 30 2.84 -12.37 2.78
N PRO A 31 3.60 -13.09 1.92
CA PRO A 31 3.94 -14.49 2.21
C PRO A 31 4.76 -14.68 3.49
N GLU A 32 5.70 -13.77 3.77
CA GLU A 32 6.46 -13.78 5.03
C GLU A 32 5.56 -13.46 6.22
N TYR A 33 4.73 -12.41 6.10
CA TYR A 33 3.79 -12.02 7.16
C TYR A 33 2.84 -13.16 7.54
N CYS A 34 2.37 -13.93 6.55
CA CYS A 34 1.49 -15.07 6.77
C CYS A 34 2.21 -16.39 7.10
N GLY A 35 3.56 -16.41 7.12
CA GLY A 35 4.33 -17.64 7.39
C GLY A 35 4.19 -18.72 6.32
N VAL A 36 3.96 -18.33 5.07
CA VAL A 36 3.72 -19.23 3.92
C VAL A 36 4.76 -19.07 2.80
N GLU A 37 5.93 -18.51 3.12
CA GLU A 37 7.09 -18.50 2.22
C GLU A 37 7.35 -19.91 1.68
N GLY A 38 7.65 -20.02 0.38
CA GLY A 38 7.85 -21.31 -0.30
C GLY A 38 6.56 -22.03 -0.73
N ARG A 39 5.37 -21.59 -0.28
CA ARG A 39 4.06 -22.14 -0.70
C ARG A 39 3.37 -21.31 -1.79
N ILE A 40 4.02 -20.28 -2.31
CA ILE A 40 3.50 -19.41 -3.37
C ILE A 40 4.18 -19.75 -4.69
N ASP A 41 3.40 -20.11 -5.71
CA ASP A 41 3.94 -20.52 -7.02
C ASP A 41 4.31 -19.33 -7.90
N VAL A 42 3.53 -18.25 -7.82
CA VAL A 42 3.71 -17.02 -8.59
C VAL A 42 3.50 -15.81 -7.71
N MET A 43 4.49 -14.94 -7.62
CA MET A 43 4.36 -13.65 -6.94
C MET A 43 4.54 -12.53 -7.95
N THR A 44 3.66 -11.55 -7.91
CA THR A 44 3.77 -10.32 -8.70
C THR A 44 3.87 -9.12 -7.78
N SER A 45 4.60 -8.10 -8.20
CA SER A 45 4.62 -6.82 -7.50
C SER A 45 5.05 -5.70 -8.46
N THR A 46 4.99 -4.47 -7.97
CA THR A 46 5.34 -3.27 -8.72
C THR A 46 6.63 -2.64 -8.21
N LEU A 47 7.37 -2.06 -9.14
CA LEU A 47 8.55 -1.24 -8.85
C LEU A 47 8.17 0.22 -8.53
N GLY A 48 6.89 0.59 -8.74
CA GLY A 48 6.40 1.96 -8.63
C GLY A 48 5.82 2.35 -7.26
N LYS A 49 5.98 1.52 -6.23
CA LYS A 49 5.50 1.81 -4.87
C LYS A 49 6.66 1.89 -3.90
N ALA A 50 6.69 1.02 -2.88
CA ALA A 50 7.77 0.99 -1.89
C ALA A 50 9.15 0.73 -2.49
N LEU A 51 9.21 0.15 -3.69
CA LEU A 51 10.46 -0.13 -4.42
C LEU A 51 10.98 1.04 -5.28
N GLY A 52 10.68 2.28 -4.90
CA GLY A 52 11.36 3.46 -5.43
C GLY A 52 10.53 4.32 -6.40
N GLY A 53 9.20 4.15 -6.43
CA GLY A 53 8.29 5.08 -7.11
C GLY A 53 8.48 5.19 -8.63
N ALA A 54 9.25 4.29 -9.24
CA ALA A 54 9.58 4.32 -10.65
C ALA A 54 8.50 3.63 -11.51
N SER A 55 8.87 3.18 -12.71
CA SER A 55 7.99 2.39 -13.59
C SER A 55 8.37 0.92 -13.57
N GLY A 56 7.40 0.04 -13.82
CA GLY A 56 7.62 -1.39 -14.02
C GLY A 56 7.02 -2.29 -12.94
N GLY A 57 7.19 -3.58 -13.14
CA GLY A 57 6.75 -4.65 -12.27
C GLY A 57 7.53 -5.92 -12.56
N TYR A 58 7.36 -6.92 -11.71
CA TYR A 58 8.03 -8.19 -11.86
C TYR A 58 7.10 -9.36 -11.52
N ILE A 59 7.50 -10.52 -12.02
CA ILE A 59 6.96 -11.82 -11.65
C ILE A 59 8.11 -12.65 -11.11
N SER A 60 7.94 -13.21 -9.92
CA SER A 60 8.83 -14.20 -9.32
C SER A 60 8.10 -15.53 -9.26
N ALA A 61 8.67 -16.57 -9.85
CA ALA A 61 8.08 -17.89 -9.93
C ALA A 61 9.17 -18.94 -10.21
N LYS A 62 8.78 -20.23 -10.21
CA LYS A 62 9.66 -21.32 -10.68
C LYS A 62 10.12 -21.07 -12.13
N LYS A 63 11.34 -21.51 -12.45
CA LYS A 63 11.99 -21.25 -13.74
C LYS A 63 11.12 -21.64 -14.95
N ASN A 64 10.45 -22.79 -14.90
CA ASN A 64 9.57 -23.25 -15.98
C ASN A 64 8.39 -22.29 -16.24
N ILE A 65 7.82 -21.67 -15.20
CA ILE A 65 6.77 -20.65 -15.32
C ILE A 65 7.34 -19.38 -15.94
N VAL A 66 8.50 -18.91 -15.46
CA VAL A 66 9.17 -17.71 -16.01
C VAL A 66 9.52 -17.89 -17.47
N ASP A 67 10.07 -19.05 -17.85
CA ASP A 67 10.43 -19.37 -19.24
C ASP A 67 9.19 -19.42 -20.14
N LEU A 68 8.09 -20.02 -19.66
CA LEU A 68 6.81 -20.02 -20.38
C LEU A 68 6.30 -18.58 -20.60
N LEU A 69 6.27 -17.75 -19.56
CA LEU A 69 5.80 -16.37 -19.64
C LEU A 69 6.65 -15.55 -20.61
N ARG A 70 7.98 -15.69 -20.59
CA ARG A 70 8.88 -15.02 -21.54
C ARG A 70 8.61 -15.40 -22.99
N ASN A 71 8.14 -16.62 -23.25
CA ASN A 71 7.87 -17.13 -24.60
C ASN A 71 6.40 -16.96 -25.05
N ARG A 72 5.46 -16.64 -24.15
CA ARG A 72 4.02 -16.61 -24.45
C ARG A 72 3.33 -15.31 -24.08
N ALA A 73 3.81 -14.57 -23.09
CA ALA A 73 3.15 -13.36 -22.63
C ALA A 73 3.32 -12.24 -23.66
N ARG A 74 2.22 -11.85 -24.33
CA ARG A 74 2.22 -10.77 -25.31
C ARG A 74 2.75 -9.46 -24.73
N THR A 75 2.44 -9.17 -23.47
CA THR A 75 2.89 -7.97 -22.76
C THR A 75 4.40 -7.96 -22.50
N TYR A 76 5.07 -9.12 -22.50
CA TYR A 76 6.53 -9.20 -22.43
C TYR A 76 7.16 -9.17 -23.83
N LEU A 77 6.58 -9.89 -24.79
CA LEU A 77 7.13 -10.04 -26.15
C LEU A 77 6.98 -8.80 -27.02
N PHE A 78 5.88 -8.05 -26.86
CA PHE A 78 5.51 -6.94 -27.74
C PHE A 78 5.54 -5.59 -27.01
N SER A 79 6.41 -5.45 -26.01
CA SER A 79 6.66 -4.20 -25.30
C SER A 79 8.16 -3.93 -25.20
N ASN A 80 8.55 -2.66 -25.20
CA ASN A 80 9.93 -2.28 -24.96
C ASN A 80 10.35 -2.65 -23.53
N ALA A 81 11.61 -3.04 -23.38
CA ALA A 81 12.23 -3.28 -22.08
C ALA A 81 12.27 -2.00 -21.24
N LEU A 82 12.39 -2.15 -19.91
CA LEU A 82 12.59 -1.03 -19.01
C LEU A 82 13.86 -0.27 -19.35
N ALA A 83 13.82 1.06 -19.23
CA ALA A 83 15.00 1.90 -19.39
C ALA A 83 16.09 1.47 -18.38
N PRO A 84 17.37 1.36 -18.78
CA PRO A 84 18.45 0.89 -17.90
C PRO A 84 18.54 1.62 -16.56
N VAL A 85 18.26 2.93 -16.53
CA VAL A 85 18.25 3.75 -15.31
C VAL A 85 17.20 3.27 -14.30
N ILE A 86 16.04 2.81 -14.76
CA ILE A 86 14.96 2.28 -13.91
C ILE A 86 15.40 0.95 -13.29
N THR A 87 16.03 0.09 -14.08
CA THR A 87 16.59 -1.19 -13.60
C THR A 87 17.68 -0.95 -12.56
N ALA A 88 18.62 -0.03 -12.81
CA ALA A 88 19.70 0.29 -11.88
C ALA A 88 19.20 0.90 -10.56
N ALA A 89 18.23 1.82 -10.64
CA ALA A 89 17.58 2.38 -9.47
C ALA A 89 16.85 1.30 -8.66
N THR A 90 16.12 0.41 -9.33
CA THR A 90 15.41 -0.70 -8.69
C THR A 90 16.36 -1.62 -7.93
N ILE A 91 17.48 -2.03 -8.55
CA ILE A 91 18.48 -2.87 -7.89
C ILE A 91 18.99 -2.19 -6.62
N THR A 92 19.32 -0.90 -6.70
CA THR A 92 19.75 -0.11 -5.53
C THR A 92 18.68 -0.09 -4.44
N VAL A 93 17.40 0.11 -4.81
CA VAL A 93 16.30 0.14 -3.83
C VAL A 93 16.09 -1.22 -3.19
N LEU A 94 16.20 -2.33 -3.94
CA LEU A 94 16.09 -3.68 -3.37
C LEU A 94 17.15 -3.93 -2.29
N GLU A 95 18.40 -3.50 -2.51
CA GLU A 95 19.44 -3.61 -1.48
C GLU A 95 19.14 -2.74 -0.26
N LYS A 96 18.66 -1.51 -0.46
CA LYS A 96 18.27 -0.62 0.65
C LYS A 96 17.11 -1.20 1.46
N VAL A 97 16.09 -1.73 0.79
CA VAL A 97 14.89 -2.30 1.41
C VAL A 97 15.23 -3.51 2.26
N LYS A 98 16.17 -4.36 1.84
CA LYS A 98 16.65 -5.48 2.67
C LYS A 98 17.19 -5.00 4.01
N ALA A 99 17.94 -3.89 4.03
CA ALA A 99 18.56 -3.34 5.25
C ALA A 99 17.70 -2.29 6.00
N ALA A 100 16.44 -2.09 5.60
CA ALA A 100 15.59 -0.99 6.08
C ALA A 100 14.77 -1.30 7.35
N ASP A 101 15.34 -2.02 8.33
CA ASP A 101 14.64 -2.35 9.58
C ASP A 101 14.24 -1.09 10.36
N ASP A 102 15.12 -0.10 10.40
CA ASP A 102 14.89 1.21 11.01
C ASP A 102 13.68 1.94 10.39
N LEU A 103 13.56 1.92 9.05
CA LEU A 103 12.45 2.52 8.33
C LEU A 103 11.15 1.75 8.55
N ARG A 104 11.20 0.42 8.68
CA ARG A 104 10.01 -0.40 9.02
C ARG A 104 9.51 -0.08 10.43
N GLU A 105 10.41 0.04 11.39
CA GLU A 105 10.05 0.46 12.76
C GLU A 105 9.47 1.87 12.80
N GLN A 106 10.07 2.81 12.05
CA GLN A 106 9.53 4.17 11.95
C GLN A 106 8.14 4.19 11.32
N LEU A 107 7.93 3.39 10.26
CA LEU A 107 6.61 3.23 9.65
C LEU A 107 5.60 2.69 10.66
N GLU A 108 5.98 1.72 11.49
CA GLU A 108 5.12 1.18 12.54
C GLU A 108 4.72 2.24 13.57
N ARG A 109 5.68 3.02 14.07
CA ARG A 109 5.42 4.16 14.97
C ARG A 109 4.48 5.17 14.34
N ASN A 110 4.76 5.56 13.10
CA ASN A 110 3.98 6.55 12.35
C ASN A 110 2.54 6.10 12.12
N LYS A 111 2.33 4.84 11.72
CA LYS A 111 0.99 4.26 11.54
C LYS A 111 0.21 4.29 12.84
N ARG A 112 0.83 3.86 13.94
CA ARG A 112 0.19 3.80 15.26
C ARG A 112 -0.23 5.19 15.72
N GLN A 113 0.68 6.17 15.66
CA GLN A 113 0.37 7.56 16.00
C GLN A 113 -0.83 8.09 15.21
N PHE A 114 -0.83 7.90 13.87
CA PHE A 114 -1.94 8.34 13.03
C PHE A 114 -3.25 7.63 13.39
N ARG A 115 -3.24 6.30 13.54
CA ARG A 115 -4.42 5.52 13.91
C ARG A 115 -5.00 5.94 15.25
N ASP A 116 -4.16 6.04 16.27
CA ASP A 116 -4.58 6.36 17.63
C ASP A 116 -5.13 7.79 17.69
N GLY A 117 -4.45 8.75 17.04
CA GLY A 117 -4.90 10.14 16.96
C GLY A 117 -6.24 10.29 16.25
N MET A 118 -6.39 9.67 15.07
CA MET A 118 -7.64 9.71 14.30
C MET A 118 -8.80 9.01 15.02
N THR A 119 -8.54 7.85 15.63
CA THR A 119 -9.54 7.12 16.42
C THR A 119 -9.96 7.92 17.64
N LYS A 120 -9.01 8.54 18.36
CA LYS A 120 -9.28 9.41 19.51
C LYS A 120 -10.08 10.66 19.11
N ALA A 121 -9.85 11.20 17.92
CA ALA A 121 -10.65 12.29 17.36
C ALA A 121 -12.08 11.87 16.96
N GLY A 122 -12.38 10.56 16.93
CA GLY A 122 -13.71 10.04 16.64
C GLY A 122 -13.94 9.61 15.19
N PHE A 123 -12.88 9.53 14.37
CA PHE A 123 -13.00 9.04 13.00
C PHE A 123 -13.16 7.52 12.94
N ASP A 124 -13.99 7.06 12.01
CA ASP A 124 -14.10 5.65 11.66
C ASP A 124 -12.98 5.25 10.67
N LEU A 125 -12.19 4.27 11.05
CA LEU A 125 -11.08 3.74 10.28
C LEU A 125 -11.33 2.27 9.97
N VAL A 126 -10.99 1.82 8.77
CA VAL A 126 -10.96 0.37 8.51
C VAL A 126 -9.96 -0.29 9.48
N PRO A 127 -10.32 -1.33 10.25
CA PRO A 127 -9.41 -1.99 11.18
C PRO A 127 -8.21 -2.63 10.49
N GLY A 128 -7.10 -2.79 11.21
CA GLY A 128 -5.90 -3.50 10.75
C GLY A 128 -4.60 -2.71 10.93
N GLU A 129 -3.48 -3.29 10.48
CA GLU A 129 -2.12 -2.79 10.77
C GLU A 129 -1.37 -2.24 9.55
N HIS A 130 -2.08 -2.17 8.41
CA HIS A 130 -1.50 -1.76 7.14
C HIS A 130 -1.17 -0.25 7.11
N PRO A 131 -0.10 0.19 6.41
CA PRO A 131 0.22 1.62 6.25
C PRO A 131 -0.79 2.43 5.44
N ILE A 132 -1.70 1.76 4.75
CA ILE A 132 -2.85 2.39 4.12
C ILE A 132 -3.96 2.40 5.14
N ILE A 133 -4.38 3.60 5.57
CA ILE A 133 -5.37 3.79 6.62
C ILE A 133 -6.56 4.54 6.02
N PRO A 134 -7.61 3.82 5.59
CA PRO A 134 -8.80 4.45 5.05
C PRO A 134 -9.60 5.13 6.18
N VAL A 135 -9.89 6.42 6.00
CA VAL A 135 -10.81 7.20 6.84
C VAL A 135 -12.18 7.15 6.17
N MET A 136 -13.13 6.49 6.82
CA MET A 136 -14.43 6.20 6.24
C MET A 136 -15.35 7.43 6.31
N LEU A 137 -15.95 7.79 5.17
CA LEU A 137 -16.87 8.92 5.05
C LEU A 137 -18.25 8.50 4.52
N TYR A 138 -18.32 7.35 3.84
CA TYR A 138 -19.52 6.70 3.32
C TYR A 138 -20.31 7.47 2.25
N ASP A 139 -20.11 8.78 2.12
CA ASP A 139 -20.67 9.64 1.08
C ASP A 139 -19.60 10.19 0.12
N GLU A 140 -19.91 10.18 -1.18
CA GLU A 140 -18.95 10.51 -2.24
C GLU A 140 -18.65 12.01 -2.31
N LYS A 141 -19.68 12.85 -2.15
CA LYS A 141 -19.52 14.31 -2.17
C LYS A 141 -18.75 14.77 -0.93
N LEU A 142 -19.12 14.24 0.24
CA LEU A 142 -18.43 14.49 1.49
C LEU A 142 -16.94 14.15 1.40
N ALA A 143 -16.58 13.03 0.74
CA ALA A 143 -15.18 12.68 0.54
C ALA A 143 -14.42 13.71 -0.30
N VAL A 144 -15.03 14.24 -1.36
CA VAL A 144 -14.42 15.31 -2.16
C VAL A 144 -14.28 16.60 -1.35
N ASP A 145 -15.34 17.00 -0.63
CA ASP A 145 -15.36 18.22 0.17
C ASP A 145 -14.29 18.17 1.30
N VAL A 146 -14.16 17.02 1.96
CA VAL A 146 -13.10 16.78 2.96
C VAL A 146 -11.71 16.90 2.33
N ALA A 147 -11.48 16.30 1.17
CA ALA A 147 -10.18 16.36 0.51
C ALA A 147 -9.80 17.79 0.10
N GLN A 148 -10.76 18.57 -0.40
CA GLN A 148 -10.55 19.96 -0.77
C GLN A 148 -10.21 20.82 0.47
N LYS A 149 -10.99 20.70 1.55
CA LYS A 149 -10.71 21.42 2.80
C LYS A 149 -9.38 21.02 3.42
N LEU A 150 -9.04 19.74 3.43
CA LEU A 150 -7.72 19.29 3.91
C LEU A 150 -6.57 19.91 3.11
N LEU A 151 -6.74 20.07 1.79
CA LEU A 151 -5.75 20.74 0.95
C LEU A 151 -5.59 22.22 1.33
N GLU A 152 -6.67 22.92 1.69
CA GLU A 152 -6.62 24.29 2.23
C GLU A 152 -5.83 24.36 3.56
N HIS A 153 -5.83 23.27 4.34
CA HIS A 153 -4.98 23.09 5.53
C HIS A 153 -3.58 22.54 5.22
N GLY A 154 -3.20 22.44 3.94
CA GLY A 154 -1.88 21.95 3.51
C GLY A 154 -1.72 20.43 3.53
N ILE A 155 -2.82 19.67 3.68
CA ILE A 155 -2.82 18.21 3.72
C ILE A 155 -3.40 17.66 2.41
N TYR A 156 -2.51 17.20 1.54
CA TYR A 156 -2.92 16.59 0.27
C TYR A 156 -3.36 15.14 0.47
N VAL A 157 -4.63 14.86 0.17
CA VAL A 157 -5.21 13.52 0.23
C VAL A 157 -6.08 13.25 -1.00
N ILE A 158 -6.33 11.98 -1.28
CA ILE A 158 -7.18 11.57 -2.40
C ILE A 158 -8.46 10.91 -1.88
N PRO A 159 -9.64 11.41 -2.29
CA PRO A 159 -10.90 10.73 -2.04
C PRO A 159 -11.08 9.55 -2.98
N PHE A 160 -11.65 8.47 -2.46
CA PHE A 160 -12.00 7.28 -3.22
C PHE A 160 -13.51 7.07 -3.15
N SER A 161 -14.17 7.04 -4.30
CA SER A 161 -15.61 6.82 -4.49
C SER A 161 -15.86 5.76 -5.59
N PHE A 162 -17.11 5.48 -5.91
CA PHE A 162 -17.46 4.59 -7.03
C PHE A 162 -16.87 5.15 -8.35
N PRO A 163 -16.34 4.30 -9.26
CA PRO A 163 -16.31 2.84 -9.27
C PRO A 163 -15.10 2.21 -8.56
N VAL A 164 -14.19 3.00 -8.00
CA VAL A 164 -12.95 2.50 -7.38
C VAL A 164 -13.25 1.76 -6.07
N VAL A 165 -14.29 2.18 -5.35
CA VAL A 165 -14.82 1.51 -4.16
C VAL A 165 -16.32 1.29 -4.30
N PRO A 166 -16.92 0.32 -3.58
CA PRO A 166 -18.36 0.10 -3.64
C PRO A 166 -19.16 1.37 -3.27
N LYS A 167 -20.36 1.50 -3.83
CA LYS A 167 -21.29 2.60 -3.48
C LYS A 167 -21.55 2.62 -1.97
N GLY A 168 -21.64 3.82 -1.40
CA GLY A 168 -21.84 4.00 0.04
C GLY A 168 -20.62 3.63 0.89
N LYS A 169 -19.43 3.44 0.30
CA LYS A 169 -18.16 3.16 0.98
C LYS A 169 -17.05 4.15 0.60
N ALA A 170 -17.45 5.39 0.30
CA ALA A 170 -16.53 6.47 0.03
C ALA A 170 -15.63 6.74 1.25
N ARG A 171 -14.38 7.13 0.99
CA ARG A 171 -13.34 7.25 2.01
C ARG A 171 -12.18 8.11 1.53
N ILE A 172 -11.42 8.66 2.48
CA ILE A 172 -10.09 9.18 2.20
C ILE A 172 -9.07 8.05 2.37
N ARG A 173 -8.25 7.79 1.35
CA ARG A 173 -7.19 6.78 1.43
C ARG A 173 -5.87 7.43 1.84
N THR A 174 -5.59 7.46 3.14
CA THR A 174 -4.28 7.91 3.63
C THR A 174 -3.23 6.80 3.48
N GLN A 175 -1.98 7.20 3.23
CA GLN A 175 -0.85 6.28 3.03
C GLN A 175 0.31 6.80 3.87
N ILE A 176 0.56 6.15 4.99
CA ILE A 176 1.61 6.57 5.92
C ILE A 176 2.97 6.11 5.41
N SER A 177 3.95 7.01 5.49
CA SER A 177 5.33 6.79 5.09
C SER A 177 6.25 6.76 6.30
N ALA A 178 7.32 5.96 6.22
CA ALA A 178 8.42 6.00 7.17
C ALA A 178 9.12 7.37 7.21
N LYS A 179 8.95 8.19 6.16
CA LYS A 179 9.54 9.52 6.04
C LYS A 179 8.69 10.65 6.60
N HIS A 180 7.45 10.39 7.00
CA HIS A 180 6.70 11.38 7.75
C HIS A 180 7.34 11.57 9.13
N THR A 181 7.52 12.82 9.56
CA THR A 181 7.92 13.12 10.94
C THR A 181 6.70 13.05 11.87
N PRO A 182 6.90 12.84 13.19
CA PRO A 182 5.80 12.86 14.15
C PRO A 182 4.97 14.15 14.08
N GLU A 183 5.62 15.30 13.86
CA GLU A 183 4.97 16.61 13.77
C GLU A 183 4.08 16.72 12.52
N GLN A 184 4.51 16.14 11.39
CA GLN A 184 3.68 16.09 10.19
C GLN A 184 2.44 15.21 10.38
N ILE A 185 2.56 14.13 11.17
CA ILE A 185 1.44 13.26 11.51
C ILE A 185 0.46 14.00 12.43
N ASP A 186 0.96 14.70 13.45
CA ASP A 186 0.13 15.51 14.34
C ASP A 186 -0.56 16.65 13.58
N GLN A 187 0.13 17.32 12.66
CA GLN A 187 -0.45 18.33 11.78
C GLN A 187 -1.59 17.73 10.93
N ALA A 188 -1.40 16.54 10.38
CA ALA A 188 -2.44 15.86 9.62
C ALA A 188 -3.65 15.53 10.50
N ILE A 189 -3.45 14.94 11.69
CA ILE A 189 -4.52 14.63 12.64
C ILE A 189 -5.29 15.90 13.03
N ALA A 190 -4.58 17.00 13.31
CA ALA A 190 -5.18 18.28 13.66
C ALA A 190 -6.04 18.83 12.52
N ALA A 191 -5.54 18.82 11.28
CA ALA A 191 -6.28 19.25 10.10
C ALA A 191 -7.54 18.39 9.87
N PHE A 192 -7.41 17.06 9.95
CA PHE A 192 -8.56 16.16 9.90
C PHE A 192 -9.57 16.49 11.00
N THR A 193 -9.12 16.70 12.23
CA THR A 193 -10.01 17.02 13.36
C THR A 193 -10.78 18.32 13.12
N THR A 194 -10.11 19.38 12.66
CA THR A 194 -10.73 20.67 12.34
C THR A 194 -11.79 20.50 11.24
N VAL A 195 -11.41 19.92 10.09
CA VAL A 195 -12.33 19.70 8.96
C VAL A 195 -13.48 18.77 9.34
N GLY A 196 -13.19 17.75 10.14
CA GLY A 196 -14.17 16.79 10.64
C GLY A 196 -15.26 17.45 11.49
N LYS A 197 -14.90 18.44 12.31
CA LYS A 197 -15.86 19.23 13.10
C LYS A 197 -16.63 20.21 12.22
N GLU A 198 -15.95 20.92 11.32
CA GLU A 198 -16.60 21.87 10.39
C GLU A 198 -17.68 21.20 9.54
N LEU A 199 -17.44 19.96 9.09
CA LEU A 199 -18.35 19.19 8.26
C LEU A 199 -19.27 18.25 9.06
N ASN A 200 -19.28 18.34 10.40
CA ASN A 200 -20.10 17.50 11.29
C ASN A 200 -19.90 15.98 11.11
N ILE A 201 -18.68 15.56 10.76
CA ILE A 201 -18.28 14.14 10.65
C ILE A 201 -18.00 13.56 12.05
N ILE A 202 -17.39 14.37 12.92
CA ILE A 202 -17.05 14.05 14.31
C ILE A 202 -17.55 15.17 15.24
N LYS A 203 -17.56 14.91 16.55
CA LYS A 203 -18.02 15.87 17.58
C LYS A 203 -16.90 16.80 18.07
#